data_AF-M5C6E4-F1
#
_entry.id   AF-M5C6E4-F1
#
_cell.length_a   1.000
_cell.length_b   1.000
_cell.length_c   1.000
_cell.angle_alpha   90.00
_cell.angle_beta   90.00
_cell.angle_gamma   90.00
#
_symmetry.space_group_name_H-M   'P 1'
#
loop_
_entity.id
_entity.type
_entity.pdbx_description
1 polymer ?
#
loop_
_entity_poly.entity_id
_entity_poly.type
_entity_poly.pdbx_seq_one_letter_code
_entity_poly.pdbx_strand_id
1 'polypeptide(L)'
;MDVSFFQLEKGKNFKLLKLLKDKTTNAIRWSPKGRHVVLGSIFPVSKFELEFYDLEFTIDPERINTHTAEWGSLAQHLATVEHYGVTDVEWDPSGRYVASSASVWRPTPEHGWSLWDFRGQELVKQPADKFKQFLWRPRPRTLLTKGQQKEVRKNLKEYSRVFDEADAAEESHADKELVAQRRRLLDEWNAWRKKVRPEVQERMARLGKKAKGREDREEVEEWLEEVIEEVIEVVE
;
A
#
# COMPACT_ATOMS: atom_id res chain seq x y z
N MET A 1 -26.17 8.31 -8.62
CA MET A 1 -25.89 8.08 -10.05
C MET A 1 -25.61 6.61 -10.23
N ASP A 2 -25.93 6.04 -11.39
CA ASP A 2 -25.71 4.62 -11.65
C ASP A 2 -24.50 4.44 -12.57
N VAL A 3 -23.65 3.46 -12.28
CA VAL A 3 -22.48 3.10 -13.09
C VAL A 3 -22.69 1.71 -13.67
N SER A 4 -22.67 1.61 -15.00
CA SER A 4 -22.85 0.34 -15.70
C SER A 4 -21.57 -0.07 -16.44
N PHE A 5 -21.05 -1.25 -16.13
CA PHE A 5 -19.97 -1.87 -16.89
C PHE A 5 -20.54 -2.78 -17.96
N PHE A 6 -20.02 -2.67 -19.19
CA PHE A 6 -20.41 -3.51 -20.33
C PHE A 6 -19.20 -4.29 -20.85
N GLN A 7 -19.42 -5.52 -21.30
CA GLN A 7 -18.39 -6.34 -21.92
C GLN A 7 -18.87 -6.84 -23.28
N LEU A 8 -17.96 -6.84 -24.26
CA LEU A 8 -18.21 -7.38 -25.59
C LEU A 8 -18.17 -8.91 -25.54
N GLU A 9 -19.27 -9.56 -25.88
CA GLU A 9 -19.31 -11.01 -26.06
C GLU A 9 -18.72 -11.35 -27.45
N LYS A 10 -17.80 -12.34 -27.52
CA LYS A 10 -17.12 -12.69 -28.78
C LYS A 10 -18.14 -12.99 -29.89
N GLY A 11 -18.13 -12.17 -30.93
CA GLY A 11 -19.02 -12.32 -32.10
C GLY A 11 -20.46 -11.82 -31.92
N LYS A 12 -20.77 -11.12 -30.81
CA LYS A 12 -22.10 -10.54 -30.54
C LYS A 12 -22.00 -9.08 -30.09
N ASN A 13 -23.11 -8.52 -29.61
CA ASN A 13 -23.23 -7.16 -29.07
C ASN A 13 -22.67 -7.04 -27.64
N PHE A 14 -22.52 -5.80 -27.17
CA PHE A 14 -22.19 -5.52 -25.77
C PHE A 14 -23.31 -6.01 -24.84
N LYS A 15 -22.92 -6.72 -23.78
CA LYS A 15 -23.81 -7.17 -22.71
C LYS A 15 -23.42 -6.47 -21.40
N LEU A 16 -24.43 -6.11 -20.61
CA LEU A 16 -24.23 -5.55 -19.27
C LEU A 16 -23.48 -6.57 -18.41
N LEU A 17 -22.30 -6.19 -17.91
CA LEU A 17 -21.47 -6.98 -17.02
C LEU A 17 -21.90 -6.78 -15.56
N LYS A 18 -22.01 -5.52 -15.13
CA LYS A 18 -22.37 -5.17 -13.76
C LYS A 18 -23.03 -3.80 -13.72
N LEU A 19 -24.12 -3.70 -12.97
CA LEU A 19 -24.77 -2.43 -12.64
C LEU A 19 -24.49 -2.10 -11.17
N LEU A 20 -23.88 -0.94 -10.94
CA LEU A 20 -23.70 -0.36 -9.62
C LEU A 20 -24.70 0.78 -9.48
N LYS A 21 -25.63 0.64 -8.54
CA LYS A 21 -26.66 1.66 -8.26
C LYS A 21 -26.20 2.61 -7.17
N ASP A 22 -26.80 3.80 -7.15
CA ASP A 22 -26.70 4.76 -6.05
C ASP A 22 -25.26 5.21 -5.71
N LYS A 23 -24.41 5.28 -6.73
CA LYS A 23 -23.03 5.78 -6.62
C LYS A 23 -22.96 7.31 -6.63
N THR A 24 -21.98 7.84 -5.89
CA THR A 24 -21.62 9.27 -5.84
C THR A 24 -20.44 9.62 -6.77
N THR A 25 -19.93 8.62 -7.49
CA THR A 25 -18.77 8.70 -8.37
C THR A 25 -18.95 9.73 -9.48
N ASN A 26 -17.91 10.53 -9.71
CA ASN A 26 -17.80 11.43 -10.85
C ASN A 26 -16.53 11.22 -11.69
N ALA A 27 -15.62 10.34 -11.26
CA ALA A 27 -14.41 9.99 -11.99
C ALA A 27 -14.28 8.48 -12.14
N ILE A 28 -13.96 8.02 -13.35
CA ILE A 28 -13.69 6.61 -13.65
C ILE A 28 -12.25 6.52 -14.15
N ARG A 29 -11.40 5.80 -13.40
CA ARG A 29 -9.97 5.66 -13.69
C ARG A 29 -9.63 4.19 -13.88
N TRP A 30 -9.31 3.80 -15.10
CA TRP A 30 -8.92 2.43 -15.44
C TRP A 30 -7.43 2.19 -15.27
N SER A 31 -7.07 0.99 -14.80
CA SER A 31 -5.69 0.53 -14.87
C SER A 31 -5.25 0.47 -16.33
N PRO A 32 -4.02 0.93 -16.67
CA PRO A 32 -3.48 0.83 -18.04
C PRO A 32 -3.38 -0.59 -18.58
N LYS A 33 -3.47 -1.60 -17.71
CA LYS A 33 -3.50 -3.02 -18.07
C LYS A 33 -4.92 -3.60 -18.21
N GLY A 34 -5.96 -2.81 -17.92
CA GLY A 34 -7.33 -3.26 -17.81
C GLY A 34 -7.58 -3.99 -16.49
N ARG A 35 -8.67 -4.78 -16.45
CA ARG A 35 -9.16 -5.56 -15.30
C ARG A 35 -9.60 -4.73 -14.08
N HIS A 36 -8.76 -3.84 -13.58
CA HIS A 36 -9.02 -3.03 -12.40
C HIS A 36 -9.49 -1.62 -12.78
N VAL A 37 -10.40 -1.08 -11.98
CA VAL A 37 -10.94 0.27 -12.12
C VAL A 37 -11.15 0.90 -10.75
N VAL A 38 -10.81 2.19 -10.64
CA VAL A 38 -11.13 3.03 -9.49
C VAL A 38 -12.26 3.98 -9.87
N LEU A 39 -13.31 3.96 -9.06
CA LEU A 39 -14.40 4.91 -9.11
C LEU A 39 -14.14 5.96 -8.03
N GLY A 40 -13.90 7.21 -8.44
CA GLY A 40 -13.64 8.32 -7.53
C GLY A 40 -14.82 9.27 -7.42
N SER A 41 -15.09 9.68 -6.19
CA SER A 41 -15.89 10.85 -5.84
C SER A 41 -14.92 11.99 -5.52
N ILE A 42 -14.50 12.71 -6.56
CA ILE A 42 -13.47 13.74 -6.53
C ILE A 42 -14.15 15.12 -6.44
N PHE A 43 -13.49 16.14 -5.90
CA PHE A 43 -14.01 17.51 -5.84
C PHE A 43 -14.76 17.95 -7.13
N PRO A 44 -15.91 18.65 -7.06
CA PRO A 44 -16.56 19.24 -5.88
C PRO A 44 -17.68 18.36 -5.30
N VAL A 45 -17.34 17.40 -4.45
CA VAL A 45 -18.30 16.55 -3.73
C VAL A 45 -18.13 16.72 -2.22
N SER A 46 -19.18 16.42 -1.46
CA SER A 46 -19.13 16.41 0.01
C SER A 46 -18.49 15.14 0.57
N LYS A 47 -18.46 14.05 -0.21
CA LYS A 47 -17.96 12.74 0.19
C LYS A 47 -16.80 12.31 -0.72
N PHE A 48 -15.60 12.23 -0.16
CA PHE A 48 -14.36 11.96 -0.91
C PHE A 48 -13.96 10.49 -0.83
N GLU A 49 -14.65 9.66 -1.62
CA GLU A 49 -14.44 8.21 -1.64
C GLU A 49 -13.77 7.75 -2.93
N LEU A 50 -12.90 6.76 -2.79
CA LEU A 50 -12.31 5.99 -3.86
C LEU A 50 -12.74 4.53 -3.68
N GLU A 51 -13.48 4.01 -4.65
CA GLU A 51 -13.92 2.61 -4.65
C GLU A 51 -13.10 1.83 -5.68
N PHE A 52 -12.45 0.76 -5.22
CA PHE A 52 -11.63 -0.13 -6.02
C PHE A 52 -12.43 -1.33 -6.47
N TYR A 53 -12.36 -1.67 -7.75
CA TYR A 53 -13.04 -2.82 -8.35
C TYR A 53 -12.08 -3.66 -9.18
N ASP A 54 -12.26 -4.98 -9.12
CA ASP A 54 -11.70 -5.96 -10.05
C ASP A 54 -12.85 -6.54 -10.88
N LEU A 55 -12.78 -6.43 -12.20
CA LEU A 55 -13.82 -6.93 -13.09
C LEU A 55 -13.61 -8.38 -13.53
N GLU A 56 -12.46 -8.96 -13.22
CA GLU A 56 -12.07 -10.33 -13.57
C GLU A 56 -11.45 -11.02 -12.35
N PHE A 57 -12.10 -10.85 -11.18
CA PHE A 57 -11.62 -11.42 -9.93
C PHE A 57 -11.67 -12.96 -10.01
N THR A 58 -10.52 -13.59 -9.84
CA THR A 58 -10.33 -15.04 -9.93
C THR A 58 -9.52 -15.50 -8.73
N ILE A 59 -10.11 -16.36 -7.90
CA ILE A 59 -9.46 -16.93 -6.69
C ILE A 59 -8.47 -18.03 -7.10
N ASP A 60 -8.69 -18.67 -8.25
CA ASP A 60 -7.85 -19.75 -8.77
C ASP A 60 -7.65 -19.59 -10.30
N PRO A 61 -6.41 -19.34 -10.77
CA PRO A 61 -6.10 -19.25 -12.19
C PRO A 61 -6.38 -20.53 -12.99
N GLU A 62 -6.40 -21.69 -12.33
CA GLU A 62 -6.64 -22.99 -12.99
C GLU A 62 -8.13 -23.26 -13.20
N ARG A 63 -9.00 -22.60 -12.42
CA ARG A 63 -10.46 -22.61 -12.60
C ARG A 63 -10.98 -21.60 -13.63
N ILE A 64 -10.10 -20.81 -14.26
CA ILE A 64 -10.48 -19.87 -15.34
C ILE A 64 -11.20 -20.60 -16.49
N ASN A 65 -10.83 -21.86 -16.75
CA ASN A 65 -11.43 -22.67 -17.82
C ASN A 65 -12.70 -23.43 -17.40
N THR A 66 -13.04 -23.47 -16.10
CA THR A 66 -14.33 -23.98 -15.63
C THR A 66 -15.36 -22.85 -15.71
N HIS A 67 -15.84 -22.58 -16.92
CA HIS A 67 -16.90 -21.60 -17.23
C HIS A 67 -18.26 -22.01 -16.64
N THR A 68 -18.38 -22.09 -15.33
CA THR A 68 -19.66 -22.20 -14.60
C THR A 68 -20.02 -20.93 -13.83
N ALA A 69 -19.13 -19.93 -13.82
CA ALA A 69 -19.39 -18.65 -13.16
C ALA A 69 -20.46 -17.85 -13.94
N GLU A 70 -21.50 -17.40 -13.24
CA GLU A 70 -22.56 -16.58 -13.82
C GLU A 70 -21.96 -15.31 -14.44
N TRP A 71 -22.55 -14.84 -15.55
CA TRP A 71 -22.09 -13.66 -16.26
C TRP A 71 -22.03 -12.44 -15.31
N GLY A 72 -20.86 -11.81 -15.19
CA GLY A 72 -20.66 -10.67 -14.30
C GLY A 72 -20.37 -10.99 -12.84
N SER A 73 -20.32 -12.28 -12.46
CA SER A 73 -19.97 -12.69 -11.09
C SER A 73 -18.51 -12.40 -10.71
N LEU A 74 -17.62 -12.28 -11.70
CA LEU A 74 -16.20 -11.94 -11.50
C LEU A 74 -15.98 -10.45 -11.20
N ALA A 75 -17.00 -9.60 -11.39
CA ALA A 75 -16.91 -8.20 -11.05
C ALA A 75 -17.17 -7.99 -9.55
N GLN A 76 -16.08 -7.73 -8.82
CA GLN A 76 -16.05 -7.58 -7.38
C GLN A 76 -15.56 -6.20 -6.96
N HIS A 77 -16.18 -5.71 -5.89
CA HIS A 77 -15.68 -4.57 -5.13
C HIS A 77 -14.56 -5.07 -4.21
N LEU A 78 -13.43 -4.36 -4.18
CA LEU A 78 -12.26 -4.73 -3.39
C LEU A 78 -12.19 -3.92 -2.10
N ALA A 79 -12.29 -2.59 -2.23
CA ALA A 79 -12.17 -1.68 -1.10
C ALA A 79 -12.87 -0.35 -1.38
N THR A 80 -13.31 0.31 -0.32
CA THR A 80 -13.68 1.72 -0.32
C THR A 80 -12.75 2.42 0.64
N VAL A 81 -12.06 3.45 0.15
CA VAL A 81 -11.16 4.27 0.96
C VAL A 81 -11.51 5.73 0.83
N GLU A 82 -11.15 6.51 1.84
CA GLU A 82 -11.38 7.95 1.86
C GLU A 82 -10.05 8.68 1.71
N HIS A 83 -10.02 9.65 0.78
CA HIS A 83 -8.94 10.61 0.70
C HIS A 83 -9.56 12.01 0.67
N TYR A 84 -9.63 12.63 1.85
CA TYR A 84 -10.25 13.93 2.00
C TYR A 84 -9.60 14.98 1.09
N GLY A 85 -10.44 15.74 0.38
CA GLY A 85 -9.94 16.79 -0.49
C GLY A 85 -9.27 16.28 -1.76
N VAL A 86 -9.42 15.00 -2.13
CA VAL A 86 -8.88 14.48 -3.38
C VAL A 86 -9.34 15.30 -4.58
N THR A 87 -8.36 15.68 -5.39
CA THR A 87 -8.51 16.49 -6.59
C THR A 87 -8.16 15.72 -7.85
N ASP A 88 -7.26 14.73 -7.74
CA ASP A 88 -6.92 13.86 -8.87
C ASP A 88 -6.58 12.46 -8.39
N VAL A 89 -6.79 11.49 -9.29
CA VAL A 89 -6.53 10.07 -9.10
C VAL A 89 -5.96 9.53 -10.41
N GLU A 90 -4.75 8.99 -10.36
CA GLU A 90 -4.05 8.46 -11.53
C GLU A 90 -3.42 7.10 -11.24
N TRP A 91 -3.53 6.20 -12.22
CA TRP A 91 -2.84 4.92 -12.21
C TRP A 91 -1.40 5.06 -12.68
N ASP A 92 -0.51 4.29 -12.07
CA ASP A 92 0.85 4.15 -12.57
C ASP A 92 0.87 3.39 -13.92
N PRO A 93 1.87 3.61 -14.80
CA PRO A 93 1.91 2.94 -16.11
C PRO A 93 2.10 1.41 -16.04
N SER A 94 2.48 0.85 -14.88
CA SER A 94 2.49 -0.60 -14.68
C SER A 94 1.11 -1.16 -14.37
N GLY A 95 0.21 -0.37 -13.79
CA GLY A 95 -1.15 -0.75 -13.41
C GLY A 95 -1.23 -1.44 -12.04
N ARG A 96 -0.19 -1.32 -11.21
CA ARG A 96 -0.09 -1.92 -9.88
C ARG A 96 -0.44 -0.94 -8.77
N TYR A 97 -0.23 0.36 -9.02
CA TYR A 97 -0.40 1.40 -8.03
C TYR A 97 -1.34 2.49 -8.53
N VAL A 98 -2.05 3.10 -7.58
CA VAL A 98 -2.91 4.25 -7.78
C VAL A 98 -2.38 5.37 -6.90
N ALA A 99 -2.16 6.55 -7.46
CA ALA A 99 -1.89 7.75 -6.68
C ALA A 99 -3.16 8.59 -6.63
N SER A 100 -3.55 9.04 -5.45
CA SER A 100 -4.56 10.08 -5.29
C SER A 100 -3.93 11.30 -4.62
N SER A 101 -4.35 12.49 -5.04
CA SER A 101 -3.71 13.72 -4.61
C SER A 101 -4.70 14.85 -4.29
N ALA A 102 -4.38 15.59 -3.23
CA ALA A 102 -5.09 16.76 -2.77
C ALA A 102 -4.25 18.02 -3.07
N SER A 103 -4.69 18.80 -4.05
CA SER A 103 -3.97 19.97 -4.55
C SER A 103 -4.39 21.25 -3.84
N VAL A 104 -3.41 22.13 -3.61
CA VAL A 104 -3.54 23.49 -3.08
C VAL A 104 -4.44 24.40 -3.92
N TRP A 105 -4.70 24.02 -5.18
CA TRP A 105 -5.66 24.73 -6.02
C TRP A 105 -7.11 24.54 -5.55
N ARG A 106 -7.34 23.73 -4.50
CA ARG A 106 -8.63 23.56 -3.85
C ARG A 106 -8.51 23.87 -2.35
N PRO A 107 -9.55 24.44 -1.73
CA PRO A 107 -9.54 24.79 -0.32
C PRO A 107 -9.74 23.51 0.51
N THR A 108 -8.65 22.77 0.72
CA THR A 108 -8.63 21.56 1.54
C THR A 108 -7.70 21.78 2.75
N PRO A 109 -8.04 21.29 3.95
CA PRO A 109 -7.25 21.49 5.16
C PRO A 109 -5.91 20.74 5.08
N GLU A 110 -5.87 19.60 4.39
CA GLU A 110 -4.68 18.78 4.19
C GLU A 110 -4.39 18.67 2.69
N HIS A 111 -3.14 18.96 2.33
CA HIS A 111 -2.62 18.81 0.98
C HIS A 111 -1.58 17.70 0.95
N GLY A 112 -1.44 17.04 -0.19
CA GLY A 112 -0.47 15.95 -0.34
C GLY A 112 -0.94 14.88 -1.31
N TRP A 113 -0.39 13.69 -1.15
CA TRP A 113 -0.74 12.53 -1.95
C TRP A 113 -0.70 11.25 -1.11
N SER A 114 -1.57 10.30 -1.47
CA SER A 114 -1.55 8.94 -0.97
C SER A 114 -1.34 7.99 -2.13
N LEU A 115 -0.53 6.97 -1.89
CA LEU A 115 -0.29 5.87 -2.81
C LEU A 115 -1.00 4.63 -2.30
N TRP A 116 -1.73 3.99 -3.20
CA TRP A 116 -2.54 2.81 -2.95
C TRP A 116 -2.07 1.69 -3.86
N ASP A 117 -2.21 0.46 -3.40
CA ASP A 117 -2.17 -0.68 -4.30
C ASP A 117 -3.48 -0.80 -5.12
N PHE A 118 -3.51 -1.73 -6.07
CA PHE A 118 -4.71 -1.98 -6.88
C PHE A 118 -5.89 -2.57 -6.08
N ARG A 119 -5.67 -2.99 -4.83
CA ARG A 119 -6.68 -3.54 -3.91
C ARG A 119 -7.28 -2.45 -3.01
N GLY A 120 -6.70 -1.26 -2.97
CA GLY A 120 -7.08 -0.15 -2.11
C GLY A 120 -6.35 -0.11 -0.76
N GLN A 121 -5.28 -0.87 -0.57
CA GLN A 121 -4.39 -0.75 0.60
C GLN A 121 -3.53 0.51 0.47
N GLU A 122 -3.52 1.36 1.51
CA GLU A 122 -2.61 2.52 1.57
C GLU A 122 -1.17 2.03 1.80
N LEU A 123 -0.28 2.38 0.87
CA LEU A 123 1.15 2.04 0.94
C LEU A 123 1.95 3.19 1.53
N VAL A 124 1.64 4.42 1.10
CA VAL A 124 2.33 5.64 1.54
C VAL A 124 1.33 6.77 1.60
N LYS A 125 1.36 7.52 2.70
CA LYS A 125 0.67 8.80 2.81
C LYS A 125 1.70 9.88 3.05
N GLN A 126 1.79 10.81 2.11
CA GLN A 126 2.73 11.92 2.19
C GLN A 126 1.97 13.25 2.25
N PRO A 127 1.79 13.82 3.46
CA PRO A 127 1.35 15.20 3.57
C PRO A 127 2.43 16.11 3.00
N ALA A 128 2.00 17.14 2.27
CA ALA A 128 2.89 18.13 1.69
C ALA A 128 2.20 19.49 1.65
N ASP A 129 2.76 20.47 2.35
CA ASP A 129 2.21 21.83 2.33
C ASP A 129 2.30 22.42 0.90
N LYS A 130 1.25 23.16 0.52
CA LYS A 130 1.09 23.77 -0.81
C LYS A 130 1.34 22.79 -1.96
N PHE A 131 0.98 21.51 -1.79
CA PHE A 131 1.11 20.50 -2.82
C PHE A 131 0.34 20.89 -4.08
N LYS A 132 0.96 20.84 -5.26
CA LYS A 132 0.33 21.31 -6.49
C LYS A 132 -0.18 20.18 -7.37
N GLN A 133 0.67 19.19 -7.63
CA GLN A 133 0.40 18.18 -8.65
C GLN A 133 1.20 16.91 -8.40
N PHE A 134 0.54 15.77 -8.61
CA PHE A 134 1.16 14.47 -8.76
C PHE A 134 1.07 14.05 -10.23
N LEU A 135 2.15 13.51 -10.80
CA LEU A 135 2.13 12.91 -12.12
C LEU A 135 3.03 11.68 -12.14
N TRP A 136 2.53 10.59 -12.69
CA TRP A 136 3.37 9.43 -12.96
C TRP A 136 4.32 9.70 -14.11
N ARG A 137 5.59 9.33 -13.95
CA ARG A 137 6.54 9.33 -15.07
C ARG A 137 6.11 8.28 -16.10
N PRO A 138 5.81 8.65 -17.36
CA PRO A 138 5.42 7.69 -18.38
C PRO A 138 6.53 6.67 -18.62
N ARG A 139 6.16 5.39 -18.80
CA ARG A 139 7.13 4.35 -19.13
C ARG A 139 7.38 4.29 -20.65
N PRO A 140 8.65 4.21 -21.09
CA PRO A 140 8.96 4.00 -22.49
C PRO A 140 8.42 2.64 -22.96
N ARG A 141 8.28 2.51 -24.29
CA ARG A 141 7.80 1.26 -24.89
C ARG A 141 8.76 0.12 -24.56
N THR A 142 8.19 -1.07 -24.28
CA THR A 142 8.99 -2.27 -23.99
C THR A 142 9.95 -2.59 -25.13
N LEU A 143 11.18 -2.93 -24.77
CA LEU A 143 12.21 -3.42 -25.69
C LEU A 143 12.01 -4.91 -26.04
N LEU A 144 11.11 -5.60 -25.33
CA LEU A 144 10.87 -7.02 -25.53
C LEU A 144 10.10 -7.26 -26.83
N THR A 145 10.58 -8.22 -27.62
CA THR A 145 9.85 -8.74 -28.77
C THR A 145 8.57 -9.45 -28.33
N LYS A 146 7.61 -9.63 -29.26
CA LYS A 146 6.36 -10.37 -28.97
C LYS A 146 6.63 -11.80 -28.50
N GLY A 147 7.69 -12.45 -29.02
CA GLY A 147 8.11 -13.79 -28.60
C GLY A 147 8.58 -13.82 -27.15
N GLN A 148 9.46 -12.90 -26.77
CA GLN A 148 9.94 -12.77 -25.38
C GLN A 148 8.80 -12.45 -24.42
N GLN A 149 7.86 -11.58 -24.81
CA GLN A 149 6.68 -11.30 -23.98
C GLN A 149 5.80 -12.54 -23.78
N LYS A 150 5.68 -13.40 -24.79
CA LYS A 150 4.95 -14.67 -24.68
C LYS A 150 5.66 -15.64 -23.74
N GLU A 151 6.97 -15.73 -23.83
CA GLU A 151 7.78 -16.58 -22.95
C GLU A 151 7.68 -16.13 -21.50
N VAL A 152 7.79 -14.82 -21.23
CA VAL A 152 7.62 -14.26 -19.88
C VAL A 152 6.24 -14.59 -19.30
N ARG A 153 5.18 -14.50 -20.11
CA ARG A 153 3.82 -14.89 -19.66
C ARG A 153 3.69 -16.37 -19.38
N LYS A 154 4.40 -17.22 -20.13
CA LYS A 154 4.36 -18.67 -19.97
C LYS A 154 5.05 -19.11 -18.67
N ASN A 155 6.18 -18.50 -18.35
CA ASN A 155 6.99 -18.86 -17.18
C ASN A 155 6.74 -17.90 -15.99
N LEU A 156 5.59 -17.20 -15.98
CA LEU A 156 5.29 -16.17 -14.99
C LEU A 156 5.30 -16.73 -13.56
N LYS A 157 4.81 -17.97 -13.35
CA LYS A 157 4.82 -18.63 -12.03
C LYS A 157 6.24 -18.82 -11.50
N GLU A 158 7.17 -19.22 -12.36
CA GLU A 158 8.58 -19.41 -12.00
C GLU A 158 9.26 -18.08 -11.68
N TYR A 159 9.06 -17.07 -12.54
CA TYR A 159 9.58 -15.73 -12.28
C TYR A 159 9.00 -15.12 -11.00
N SER A 160 7.70 -15.27 -10.75
CA SER A 160 7.06 -14.81 -9.50
C SER A 160 7.79 -15.40 -8.30
N ARG A 161 7.93 -16.73 -8.23
CA ARG A 161 8.60 -17.40 -7.11
C ARG A 161 10.01 -16.84 -6.87
N VAL A 162 10.79 -16.62 -7.93
CA VAL A 162 12.16 -16.09 -7.81
C VAL A 162 12.16 -14.64 -7.32
N PHE A 163 11.23 -13.81 -7.80
CA PHE A 163 11.13 -12.42 -7.32
C PHE A 163 10.59 -12.34 -5.90
N ASP A 164 9.58 -13.12 -5.55
CA ASP A 164 8.99 -13.18 -4.21
C ASP A 164 10.05 -13.64 -3.19
N GLU A 165 10.89 -14.63 -3.53
CA GLU A 165 12.02 -15.09 -2.71
C GLU A 165 13.11 -14.01 -2.54
N ALA A 166 13.41 -13.26 -3.61
CA ALA A 166 14.40 -12.18 -3.57
C ALA A 166 13.89 -10.98 -2.75
N ASP A 167 12.64 -10.57 -2.95
CA ASP A 167 12.00 -9.46 -2.24
C ASP A 167 11.91 -9.76 -0.73
N ALA A 168 11.51 -10.98 -0.35
CA ALA A 168 11.48 -11.42 1.05
C ALA A 168 12.89 -11.44 1.69
N ALA A 169 13.91 -11.82 0.93
CA ALA A 169 15.29 -11.78 1.42
C ALA A 169 15.79 -10.34 1.64
N GLU A 170 15.42 -9.40 0.77
CA GLU A 170 15.77 -7.99 0.89
C GLU A 170 15.06 -7.32 2.09
N GLU A 171 13.77 -7.61 2.27
CA GLU A 171 12.99 -7.15 3.44
C GLU A 171 13.61 -7.67 4.76
N SER A 172 13.91 -8.97 4.82
CA SER A 172 14.58 -9.57 5.98
C SER A 172 15.95 -8.95 6.28
N HIS A 173 16.69 -8.55 5.24
CA HIS A 173 17.99 -7.90 5.40
C HIS A 173 17.85 -6.47 5.92
N ALA A 174 16.92 -5.69 5.36
CA ALA A 174 16.64 -4.32 5.79
C ALA A 174 16.21 -4.28 7.26
N ASP A 175 15.35 -5.21 7.69
CA ASP A 175 14.90 -5.32 9.07
C ASP A 175 16.06 -5.66 10.01
N LYS A 176 16.93 -6.60 9.63
CA LYS A 176 18.11 -6.96 10.42
C LYS A 176 19.06 -5.79 10.60
N GLU A 177 19.32 -5.00 9.57
CA GLU A 177 20.18 -3.82 9.67
C GLU A 177 19.58 -2.78 10.61
N LEU A 178 18.28 -2.52 10.49
CA LEU A 178 17.59 -1.54 11.32
C LEU A 178 17.52 -1.97 12.79
N VAL A 179 17.26 -3.26 13.04
CA VAL A 179 17.31 -3.85 14.39
C VAL A 179 18.73 -3.78 14.95
N ALA A 180 19.77 -4.09 14.17
CA ALA A 180 21.16 -3.98 14.60
C ALA A 180 21.55 -2.54 14.95
N GLN A 181 21.11 -1.55 14.16
CA GLN A 181 21.33 -0.14 14.46
C GLN A 181 20.62 0.29 15.75
N ARG A 182 19.35 -0.09 15.93
CA ARG A 182 18.59 0.18 17.16
C ARG A 182 19.27 -0.43 18.38
N ARG A 183 19.68 -1.71 18.28
CA ARG A 183 20.41 -2.40 19.35
C ARG A 183 21.72 -1.70 19.71
N ARG A 184 22.50 -1.29 18.70
CA ARG A 184 23.74 -0.54 18.91
C ARG A 184 23.51 0.78 19.66
N LEU A 185 22.50 1.56 19.26
CA LEU A 185 22.18 2.83 19.93
C LEU A 185 21.74 2.62 21.38
N LEU A 186 20.96 1.58 21.66
CA LEU A 186 20.57 1.20 23.01
C LEU A 186 21.78 0.78 23.86
N ASP A 187 22.69 -0.01 23.29
CA ASP A 187 23.92 -0.43 23.97
C ASP A 187 24.84 0.78 24.26
N GLU A 188 24.99 1.70 23.32
CA GLU A 188 25.74 2.96 23.50
C GLU A 188 25.11 3.83 24.61
N TRP A 189 23.78 3.96 24.65
CA TRP A 189 23.05 4.68 25.70
C TRP A 189 23.20 4.02 27.08
N ASN A 190 23.08 2.70 27.14
CA ASN A 190 23.23 1.94 28.37
C ASN A 190 24.67 2.01 28.91
N ALA A 191 25.67 1.95 28.03
CA ALA A 191 27.07 2.15 28.38
C ALA A 191 27.33 3.55 28.93
N TRP A 192 26.76 4.59 28.29
CA TRP A 192 26.83 5.97 28.77
C TRP A 192 26.19 6.12 30.16
N ARG A 193 24.98 5.57 30.37
CA ARG A 193 24.31 5.60 31.68
C ARG A 193 25.14 4.91 32.77
N LYS A 194 25.77 3.78 32.45
CA LYS A 194 26.61 3.04 33.40
C LYS A 194 27.83 3.85 33.83
N LYS A 195 28.39 4.65 32.92
CA LYS A 195 29.53 5.54 33.21
C LYS A 195 29.11 6.78 34.01
N VAL A 196 28.04 7.45 33.60
CA VAL A 196 27.66 8.76 34.17
C VAL A 196 26.94 8.62 35.52
N ARG A 197 26.21 7.53 35.75
CA ARG A 197 25.48 7.31 37.02
C ARG A 197 26.36 7.38 38.26
N PRO A 198 27.52 6.68 38.35
CA PRO A 198 28.40 6.78 39.50
C PRO A 198 29.04 8.18 39.63
N GLU A 199 29.45 8.81 38.52
CA GLU A 199 30.02 10.16 38.53
C GLU A 199 29.03 11.21 39.09
N VAL A 200 27.76 11.10 38.69
CA VAL A 200 26.69 11.97 39.20
C VAL A 200 26.39 11.68 40.67
N GLN A 201 26.32 10.40 41.07
CA GLN A 201 26.12 10.02 42.47
C GLN A 201 27.24 10.54 43.37
N GLU A 202 28.50 10.42 42.95
CA GLU A 202 29.67 10.93 43.67
C GLU A 202 29.66 12.46 43.77
N ARG A 203 29.35 13.16 42.67
CA ARG A 203 29.23 14.62 42.66
C ARG A 203 28.10 15.11 43.58
N MET A 204 26.97 14.41 43.60
CA MET A 204 25.83 14.74 44.46
C MET A 204 26.14 14.47 45.94
N ALA A 205 26.87 13.40 46.25
CA ALA A 205 27.37 13.10 47.60
C ALA A 205 28.32 14.19 48.11
N ARG A 206 29.26 14.67 47.26
CA ARG A 206 30.16 15.80 47.60
C ARG A 206 29.44 17.12 47.86
N LEU A 207 28.29 17.34 47.20
CA LEU A 207 27.49 18.55 47.34
C LEU A 207 26.48 18.49 48.51
N GLY A 208 26.44 17.39 49.28
CA GLY A 208 25.52 17.21 50.41
C GLY A 208 24.03 17.17 50.03
N LYS A 209 23.72 17.09 48.73
CA LYS A 209 22.36 17.01 48.22
C LYS A 209 22.00 15.55 48.03
N LYS A 210 21.11 15.00 48.86
CA LYS A 210 20.48 13.71 48.55
C LYS A 210 19.75 13.86 47.22
N ALA A 211 20.08 13.01 46.25
CA ALA A 211 19.35 12.94 45.00
C ALA A 211 17.90 12.57 45.33
N LYS A 212 17.01 13.57 45.41
CA LYS A 212 15.56 13.34 45.36
C LYS A 212 15.18 13.11 43.90
N GLY A 213 15.88 12.18 43.25
CA GLY A 213 15.53 11.66 41.95
C GLY A 213 14.50 10.59 42.24
N ARG A 214 13.26 10.85 41.84
CA ARG A 214 12.20 9.86 41.77
C ARG A 214 12.80 8.63 41.09
N GLU A 215 13.01 7.55 41.85
CA GLU A 215 13.30 6.22 41.32
C GLU A 215 12.02 5.71 40.64
N ASP A 216 11.55 6.42 39.61
CA ASP A 216 10.65 5.80 38.67
C ASP A 216 11.55 4.80 37.93
N ARG A 217 11.37 3.54 38.34
CA ARG A 217 11.84 2.32 37.70
C ARG A 217 11.23 2.22 36.30
N GLU A 218 11.51 3.19 35.43
CA GLU A 218 11.41 2.98 34.00
C GLU A 218 12.71 2.26 33.60
N GLU A 219 12.82 1.00 34.03
CA GLU A 219 13.39 0.02 33.12
C GLU A 219 12.45 0.03 31.92
N VAL A 220 12.84 0.76 30.88
CA VAL A 220 12.22 0.62 29.57
C VAL A 220 12.66 -0.76 29.07
N GLU A 221 12.05 -1.80 29.64
CA GLU A 221 11.90 -3.07 28.95
C GLU A 221 10.87 -2.79 27.85
N GLU A 222 11.34 -2.23 26.73
CA GLU A 222 10.60 -2.39 25.49
C GLU A 222 10.58 -3.89 25.23
N TRP A 223 9.42 -4.50 25.49
CA TRP A 223 9.04 -5.77 24.93
C TRP A 223 9.19 -5.61 23.41
N LEU A 224 10.31 -6.08 22.85
CA LEU A 224 10.36 -6.41 21.44
C LEU A 224 9.40 -7.60 21.29
N GLU A 225 8.12 -7.30 21.08
CA GLU A 225 7.23 -8.23 20.40
C GLU A 225 7.84 -8.42 19.00
N GLU A 226 8.71 -9.43 18.92
CA GLU A 226 9.02 -10.13 17.70
C GLU A 226 7.68 -10.65 17.16
N VAL A 227 7.00 -9.84 16.35
CA VAL A 227 5.98 -10.34 15.43
C VAL A 227 6.74 -11.11 14.35
N ILE A 228 7.18 -12.32 14.72
CA ILE A 228 7.57 -13.34 13.76
C ILE A 228 6.25 -13.84 13.19
N GLU A 229 5.95 -13.43 11.96
CA GLU A 229 4.83 -13.95 11.17
C GLU A 229 4.79 -15.48 11.25
N GLU A 230 3.64 -16.00 11.70
CA GLU A 230 3.31 -17.42 11.69
C GLU A 230 3.50 -17.97 10.27
N VAL A 231 4.47 -18.87 10.12
CA VAL A 231 4.49 -19.82 9.01
C VAL A 231 3.26 -20.71 9.19
N ILE A 232 2.22 -20.48 8.39
CA ILE A 232 1.07 -21.39 8.26
C ILE A 232 1.60 -22.67 7.62
N GLU A 233 1.96 -23.65 8.46
CA GLU A 233 2.07 -25.05 8.03
C GLU A 233 0.67 -25.51 7.62
N VAL A 234 0.47 -25.65 6.31
CA VAL A 234 -0.65 -26.40 5.75
C VAL A 234 -0.40 -27.87 6.08
N VAL A 235 -1.10 -28.39 7.09
CA VAL A 235 -1.22 -29.83 7.32
C VAL A 235 -2.14 -30.40 6.24
N GLU A 236 -1.66 -31.48 5.60
CA GLU A 236 -2.33 -32.33 4.60
C GLU A 236 -3.81 -32.64 4.87
#